data_AF-A0A3N9MS84-F1
#
_entry.id   AF-A0A3N9MS84-F1
#
_cell.length_a   1.000
_cell.length_b   1.000
_cell.length_c   1.000
_cell.angle_alpha   90.00
_cell.angle_beta   90.00
_cell.angle_gamma   90.00
#
_symmetry.space_group_name_H-M   'P 1'
#
loop_
_entity.id
_entity.type
_entity.pdbx_description
1 polymer ?
#
loop_
_entity_poly.entity_id
_entity_poly.type
_entity_poly.pdbx_seq_one_letter_code
_entity_poly.pdbx_strand_id
1 'polypeptide(L)'
;MNYGYLIENSFHYTADGLTSQPVKWLLLIIMSMLQIIPVIGFVIFLIISNVRADTVMSKIPLLVGGLIGTIILMWIFNAFYQGFMVRVLHGDSTLPDFPDPLVLFIDGVKFTIIQLLYFMVPLIILLGSFFIAFTSSAYGGSMAETSAMMTMISTILAGMILSLLFFIIFGVFWVIGIVRFARTGSIGQAFYFRDILGTIGQIGWLPYIASLVILVIIIIAYSLAMSILQTILSILPIIGVIFILLLYLVQLILTPFVAIFVFRYFSLIYDSSATV
;
A
#
# COMPACT_ATOMS: atom_id res chain seq x y z
N MET A 1 -0.58 -19.28 -19.19
CA MET A 1 0.25 -18.17 -18.67
C MET A 1 1.59 -18.71 -18.16
N ASN A 2 2.70 -18.06 -18.50
CA ASN A 2 4.04 -18.45 -18.05
C ASN A 2 4.42 -17.64 -16.79
N TYR A 3 4.25 -18.23 -15.60
CA TYR A 3 4.53 -17.53 -14.33
C TYR A 3 6.02 -17.22 -14.13
N GLY A 4 6.92 -18.09 -14.61
CA GLY A 4 8.36 -17.87 -14.53
C GLY A 4 8.77 -16.60 -15.28
N TYR A 5 8.22 -16.42 -16.49
CA TYR A 5 8.43 -15.20 -17.28
C TYR A 5 7.92 -13.94 -16.55
N LEU A 6 6.75 -13.99 -15.89
CA LEU A 6 6.24 -12.83 -15.15
C LEU A 6 7.20 -12.41 -14.03
N ILE A 7 7.75 -13.36 -13.28
CA ILE A 7 8.68 -13.11 -12.18
C ILE A 7 10.02 -12.61 -12.74
N GLU A 8 10.60 -13.37 -13.66
CA GLU A 8 11.92 -13.09 -14.23
C GLU A 8 11.93 -11.75 -14.96
N ASN A 9 10.94 -11.46 -15.79
CA ASN A 9 10.84 -10.18 -16.50
C ASN A 9 10.68 -9.01 -15.53
N SER A 10 9.82 -9.15 -14.51
CA SER A 10 9.63 -8.09 -13.51
C SER A 10 10.90 -7.84 -12.69
N PHE A 11 11.64 -8.89 -12.38
CA PHE A 11 12.91 -8.80 -11.66
C PHE A 11 14.00 -8.14 -12.51
N HIS A 12 14.24 -8.63 -13.73
CA HIS A 12 15.24 -8.05 -14.64
C HIS A 12 14.91 -6.60 -14.99
N TYR A 13 13.66 -6.29 -15.31
CA TYR A 13 13.23 -4.91 -15.56
C TYR A 13 13.58 -3.96 -14.41
N THR A 14 13.40 -4.43 -13.18
CA THR A 14 13.72 -3.64 -11.98
C THR A 14 15.22 -3.55 -11.73
N ALA A 15 15.95 -4.66 -11.85
CA ALA A 15 17.39 -4.73 -11.66
C ALA A 15 18.17 -3.93 -12.71
N ASP A 16 17.74 -3.98 -13.97
CA ASP A 16 18.27 -3.19 -15.08
C ASP A 16 18.01 -1.70 -14.84
N GLY A 17 16.83 -1.34 -14.34
CA GLY A 17 16.51 0.04 -13.95
C GLY A 17 17.42 0.57 -12.83
N LEU A 18 17.67 -0.25 -11.79
CA LEU A 18 18.56 0.08 -10.68
C LEU A 18 20.01 0.30 -11.14
N THR A 19 20.52 -0.57 -12.02
CA THR A 19 21.93 -0.56 -12.44
C THR A 19 22.21 0.41 -13.58
N SER A 20 21.31 0.49 -14.55
CA SER A 20 21.50 1.28 -15.77
C SER A 20 21.10 2.74 -15.60
N GLN A 21 20.21 3.06 -14.65
CA GLN A 21 19.63 4.39 -14.48
C GLN A 21 19.73 4.89 -13.02
N PRO A 22 20.94 5.01 -12.45
CA PRO A 22 21.14 5.29 -11.03
C PRO A 22 20.58 6.64 -10.57
N VAL A 23 20.60 7.66 -11.45
CA VAL A 23 20.02 8.98 -11.16
C VAL A 23 18.50 8.87 -10.99
N LYS A 24 17.83 8.10 -11.86
CA LYS A 24 16.38 7.86 -11.73
C LYS A 24 16.08 7.08 -10.45
N TRP A 25 16.92 6.11 -10.11
CA TRP A 25 16.76 5.35 -8.88
C TRP A 25 16.89 6.22 -7.63
N LEU A 26 17.86 7.14 -7.61
CA LEU A 26 18.02 8.11 -6.54
C LEU A 26 16.77 8.99 -6.39
N LEU A 27 16.18 9.45 -7.50
CA LEU A 27 14.93 10.21 -7.46
C LEU A 27 13.77 9.39 -6.87
N LEU A 28 13.66 8.10 -7.21
CA LEU A 28 12.64 7.21 -6.62
C LEU A 28 12.83 7.01 -5.12
N ILE A 29 14.07 6.91 -4.66
CA ILE A 29 14.40 6.86 -3.23
C ILE A 29 13.95 8.15 -2.56
N ILE A 30 14.29 9.32 -3.13
CA ILE A 30 13.88 10.62 -2.57
C ILE A 30 12.35 10.73 -2.52
N MET A 31 11.65 10.33 -3.58
CA MET A 31 10.19 10.36 -3.63
C MET A 31 9.54 9.39 -2.63
N SER A 32 10.09 8.19 -2.44
CA SER A 32 9.56 7.22 -1.47
C SER A 32 9.75 7.67 -0.02
N MET A 33 10.75 8.51 0.26
CA MET A 33 10.98 9.13 1.57
C MET A 33 10.16 10.39 1.82
N LEU A 34 9.62 11.02 0.78
CA LEU A 34 8.95 12.31 0.90
C LEU A 34 7.76 12.25 1.88
N GLN A 35 7.06 11.11 1.91
CA GLN A 35 5.98 10.83 2.86
C GLN A 35 6.42 10.71 4.33
N ILE A 36 7.72 10.55 4.62
CA ILE A 36 8.26 10.46 5.99
C ILE A 36 8.43 11.87 6.59
N ILE A 37 8.66 12.88 5.76
CA ILE A 37 8.93 14.26 6.20
C ILE A 37 7.81 14.82 7.10
N PRO A 38 6.50 14.68 6.78
CA PRO A 38 5.43 15.13 7.66
C PRO A 38 5.45 14.48 9.04
N VAL A 39 5.87 13.21 9.13
CA VAL A 39 5.96 12.48 10.40
C VAL A 39 7.08 13.06 11.25
N ILE A 40 8.25 13.29 10.66
CA ILE A 40 9.38 13.94 11.36
C ILE A 40 8.97 15.34 11.83
N GLY A 41 8.33 16.13 10.96
CA GLY A 41 7.83 17.45 11.30
C GLY A 41 6.83 17.42 12.45
N PHE A 42 5.93 16.45 12.48
CA PHE A 42 4.99 16.26 13.58
C PHE A 42 5.68 15.88 14.89
N VAL A 43 6.66 14.98 14.86
CA VAL A 43 7.44 14.63 16.05
C VAL A 43 8.18 15.85 16.60
N ILE A 44 8.82 16.64 15.75
CA ILE A 44 9.48 17.90 16.16
C ILE A 44 8.46 18.87 16.77
N PHE A 45 7.29 19.01 16.14
CA PHE A 45 6.20 19.82 16.65
C PHE A 45 5.71 19.37 18.03
N LEU A 46 5.62 18.06 18.29
CA LEU A 46 5.28 17.52 19.61
C LEU A 46 6.33 17.86 20.67
N ILE A 47 7.61 17.80 20.30
CA ILE A 47 8.72 18.16 21.20
C ILE A 47 8.65 19.65 21.54
N ILE A 48 8.50 20.53 20.54
CA ILE A 48 8.46 21.98 20.73
C ILE A 48 7.20 22.42 21.49
N SER A 49 6.06 21.76 21.23
CA SER A 49 4.82 22.07 21.93
C SER A 49 4.81 21.59 23.39
N ASN A 50 5.86 20.91 23.87
CA ASN A 50 6.03 20.45 25.26
C ASN A 50 4.78 19.73 25.77
N VAL A 51 4.28 18.78 24.98
CA VAL A 51 3.17 17.89 25.38
C VAL A 51 3.69 16.94 26.45
N ARG A 52 3.13 17.04 27.65
CA ARG A 52 3.48 16.25 28.84
C ARG A 52 2.23 15.59 29.41
N ALA A 53 2.37 14.51 30.17
CA ALA A 53 1.23 13.75 30.72
C ALA A 53 0.17 14.61 31.43
N ASP A 54 0.60 15.66 32.14
CA ASP A 54 -0.24 16.63 32.84
C ASP A 54 -0.93 17.65 31.93
N THR A 55 -0.42 17.87 30.70
CA THR A 55 -0.93 18.86 29.74
C THR A 55 -1.60 18.24 28.50
N VAL A 56 -1.56 16.90 28.35
CA VAL A 56 -2.11 16.20 27.18
C VAL A 56 -3.60 16.51 27.00
N MET A 57 -4.39 16.50 28.08
CA MET A 57 -5.84 16.72 28.00
C MET A 57 -6.20 18.09 27.43
N SER A 58 -5.47 19.15 27.80
CA SER A 58 -5.72 20.50 27.27
C SER A 58 -5.22 20.68 25.83
N LYS A 59 -4.32 19.81 25.38
CA LYS A 59 -3.72 19.85 24.04
C LYS A 59 -4.31 18.82 23.06
N ILE A 60 -5.39 18.12 23.42
CA ILE A 60 -6.08 17.18 22.51
C ILE A 60 -6.38 17.81 21.15
N PRO A 61 -6.95 19.04 21.05
CA PRO A 61 -7.22 19.65 19.75
C PRO A 61 -5.95 19.83 18.89
N LEU A 62 -4.83 20.18 19.53
CA LEU A 62 -3.53 20.33 18.89
C LEU A 62 -3.00 19.00 18.34
N LEU A 63 -3.12 17.92 19.13
CA LEU A 63 -2.69 16.58 18.75
C LEU A 63 -3.52 16.04 17.60
N VAL A 64 -4.84 16.18 17.68
CA VAL A 64 -5.76 15.73 16.63
C VAL A 64 -5.55 16.53 15.35
N GLY A 65 -5.51 17.86 15.43
CA GLY A 65 -5.26 18.73 14.28
C GLY A 65 -3.90 18.46 13.63
N GLY A 66 -2.86 18.28 14.44
CA GLY A 66 -1.52 17.94 13.96
C GLY A 66 -1.48 16.57 13.27
N LEU A 67 -2.07 15.53 13.86
CA LEU A 67 -2.16 14.20 13.25
C LEU A 67 -2.92 14.22 11.92
N ILE A 68 -4.07 14.90 11.86
CA ILE A 68 -4.84 15.05 10.62
C ILE A 68 -3.99 15.75 9.55
N GLY A 69 -3.33 16.85 9.92
CA GLY A 69 -2.43 17.57 9.02
C GLY A 69 -1.29 16.68 8.49
N THR A 70 -0.67 15.89 9.36
CA THR A 70 0.37 14.93 8.99
C THR A 70 -0.15 13.88 8.02
N ILE A 71 -1.31 13.27 8.29
CA ILE A 71 -1.92 12.27 7.41
C ILE A 71 -2.20 12.88 6.03
N ILE A 72 -2.79 14.07 5.96
CA ILE A 72 -3.07 14.76 4.69
C ILE A 72 -1.75 15.00 3.92
N LEU A 73 -0.71 15.49 4.59
CA LEU A 73 0.58 15.74 3.97
C LEU A 73 1.26 14.44 3.50
N MET A 74 1.15 13.34 4.25
CA MET A 74 1.66 12.03 3.84
C MET A 74 0.98 11.58 2.53
N TRP A 75 -0.33 11.76 2.42
CA TRP A 75 -1.09 11.44 1.21
C TRP A 75 -0.67 12.29 0.02
N ILE A 76 -0.52 13.60 0.22
CA ILE A 76 -0.05 14.54 -0.81
C ILE A 76 1.35 14.15 -1.30
N PHE A 77 2.28 13.84 -0.39
CA PHE A 77 3.64 13.48 -0.80
C PHE A 77 3.76 12.09 -1.41
N ASN A 78 2.98 11.11 -0.93
CA ASN A 78 2.91 9.78 -1.53
C ASN A 78 2.42 9.84 -2.98
N ALA A 79 1.58 10.83 -3.35
CA ALA A 79 1.10 10.97 -4.72
C ALA A 79 2.24 11.06 -5.75
N PHE A 80 3.35 11.75 -5.46
CA PHE A 80 4.48 11.78 -6.40
C PHE A 80 5.02 10.38 -6.69
N TYR A 81 5.26 9.60 -5.63
CA TYR A 81 5.75 8.24 -5.77
C TYR A 81 4.76 7.35 -6.54
N GLN A 82 3.47 7.40 -6.21
CA GLN A 82 2.43 6.64 -6.91
C GLN A 82 2.28 7.04 -8.37
N GLY A 83 2.41 8.33 -8.69
CA GLY A 83 2.35 8.82 -10.06
C GLY A 83 3.45 8.22 -10.94
N PHE A 84 4.65 8.03 -10.40
CA PHE A 84 5.70 7.30 -11.10
C PHE A 84 5.31 5.83 -11.29
N MET A 85 4.76 5.18 -10.26
CA MET A 85 4.33 3.78 -10.35
C MET A 85 3.25 3.57 -11.43
N VAL A 86 2.34 4.53 -11.62
CA VAL A 86 1.36 4.51 -12.72
C VAL A 86 2.04 4.44 -14.08
N ARG A 87 3.17 5.13 -14.27
CA ARG A 87 3.94 5.08 -15.54
C ARG A 87 4.54 3.70 -15.79
N VAL A 88 4.96 2.99 -14.74
CA VAL A 88 5.43 1.60 -14.87
C VAL A 88 4.34 0.68 -15.43
N LEU A 89 3.06 0.98 -15.18
CA LEU A 89 1.91 0.21 -15.68
C LEU A 89 1.61 0.43 -17.17
N HIS A 90 2.24 1.41 -17.82
CA HIS A 90 2.11 1.59 -19.27
C HIS A 90 2.69 0.41 -20.05
N GLY A 91 3.64 -0.32 -19.46
CA GLY A 91 4.21 -1.54 -20.05
C GLY A 91 5.50 -1.32 -20.84
N ASP A 92 6.09 -0.13 -20.80
CA ASP A 92 7.36 0.19 -21.46
C ASP A 92 8.48 -0.81 -21.10
N SER A 93 9.39 -1.08 -22.03
CA SER A 93 10.46 -2.09 -21.84
C SER A 93 11.58 -1.62 -20.92
N THR A 94 11.66 -0.33 -20.65
CA THR A 94 12.65 0.30 -19.77
C THR A 94 11.98 1.18 -18.74
N LEU A 95 12.71 1.49 -17.67
CA LEU A 95 12.20 2.36 -16.61
C LEU A 95 11.78 3.73 -17.16
N PRO A 96 10.54 4.21 -16.89
CA PRO A 96 10.04 5.47 -17.45
C PRO A 96 10.92 6.67 -17.11
N ASP A 97 10.90 7.67 -17.97
CA ASP A 97 11.44 9.00 -17.63
C ASP A 97 10.54 9.70 -16.61
N PHE A 98 11.13 10.64 -15.85
CA PHE A 98 10.37 11.49 -14.95
C PHE A 98 9.67 12.58 -15.77
N PRO A 99 8.33 12.58 -15.85
CA PRO A 99 7.61 13.68 -16.47
C PRO A 99 7.64 14.91 -15.56
N ASP A 100 7.01 15.99 -16.02
CA ASP A 100 6.80 17.18 -15.20
C ASP A 100 6.21 16.81 -13.83
N PRO A 101 6.71 17.39 -12.72
CA PRO A 101 6.26 17.04 -11.37
C PRO A 101 4.74 17.16 -11.17
N LEU A 102 4.10 18.10 -11.87
CA LEU A 102 2.65 18.28 -11.82
C LEU A 102 1.89 17.09 -12.43
N VAL A 103 2.39 16.54 -13.54
CA VAL A 103 1.78 15.38 -14.20
C VAL A 103 1.90 14.16 -13.30
N LEU A 104 3.09 13.96 -12.71
CA LEU A 104 3.35 12.90 -11.74
C LEU A 104 2.40 13.02 -10.54
N PHE A 105 2.26 14.22 -9.98
CA PHE A 105 1.37 14.48 -8.86
C PHE A 105 -0.09 14.18 -9.20
N ILE A 106 -0.58 14.65 -10.35
CA ILE A 106 -1.97 14.42 -10.78
C ILE A 106 -2.25 12.91 -10.97
N ASP A 107 -1.37 12.20 -11.66
CA ASP A 107 -1.53 10.74 -11.88
C ASP A 107 -1.50 9.98 -10.54
N GLY A 108 -0.65 10.42 -9.61
CA GLY A 108 -0.58 9.90 -8.25
C GLY A 108 -1.85 10.12 -7.44
N VAL A 109 -2.40 11.33 -7.44
CA VAL A 109 -3.66 11.64 -6.75
C VAL A 109 -4.79 10.80 -7.33
N LYS A 110 -4.88 10.67 -8.66
CA LYS A 110 -5.87 9.80 -9.31
C LYS A 110 -5.72 8.34 -8.88
N PHE A 111 -4.50 7.82 -8.84
CA PHE A 111 -4.20 6.47 -8.34
C PHE A 111 -4.66 6.29 -6.89
N THR A 112 -4.33 7.24 -6.01
CA THR A 112 -4.72 7.20 -4.60
C THR A 112 -6.24 7.26 -4.43
N ILE A 113 -6.95 8.06 -5.23
CA ILE A 113 -8.43 8.08 -5.25
C ILE A 113 -8.98 6.71 -5.66
N ILE A 114 -8.44 6.10 -6.71
CA ILE A 114 -8.86 4.76 -7.15
C ILE A 114 -8.65 3.73 -6.05
N GLN A 115 -7.46 3.70 -5.45
CA GLN A 115 -7.13 2.81 -4.35
C GLN A 115 -8.06 2.99 -3.16
N LEU A 116 -8.33 4.25 -2.77
CA LEU A 116 -9.26 4.55 -1.68
C LEU A 116 -10.66 4.02 -2.00
N LEU A 117 -11.20 4.28 -3.20
CA LEU A 117 -12.53 3.83 -3.61
C LEU A 117 -12.66 2.29 -3.61
N TYR A 118 -11.64 1.57 -4.05
CA TYR A 118 -11.59 0.11 -3.95
C TYR A 118 -11.53 -0.38 -2.49
N PHE A 119 -10.86 0.38 -1.61
CA PHE A 119 -10.74 0.07 -0.19
C PHE A 119 -11.95 0.52 0.65
N MET A 120 -12.83 1.39 0.12
CA MET A 120 -13.98 1.93 0.86
C MET A 120 -14.93 0.83 1.33
N VAL A 121 -15.23 -0.17 0.50
CA VAL A 121 -16.20 -1.21 0.86
C VAL A 121 -15.70 -2.06 2.06
N PRO A 122 -14.49 -2.65 2.02
CA PRO A 122 -13.90 -3.29 3.19
C PRO A 122 -13.89 -2.38 4.43
N LEU A 123 -13.47 -1.12 4.26
CA LEU A 123 -13.35 -0.17 5.37
C LEU A 123 -14.71 0.13 6.03
N ILE A 124 -15.77 0.32 5.25
CA ILE A 124 -17.12 0.57 5.78
C ILE A 124 -17.63 -0.64 6.55
N ILE A 125 -17.39 -1.86 6.04
CA ILE A 125 -17.78 -3.10 6.73
C ILE A 125 -17.06 -3.21 8.08
N LEU A 126 -15.76 -2.92 8.10
CA LEU A 126 -14.95 -2.94 9.32
C LEU A 126 -15.43 -1.87 10.31
N LEU A 127 -15.54 -0.60 9.90
CA LEU A 127 -15.99 0.48 10.77
C LEU A 127 -17.42 0.27 11.25
N GLY A 128 -18.29 -0.28 10.41
CA GLY A 128 -19.65 -0.67 10.76
C GLY A 128 -19.68 -1.73 11.86
N SER A 129 -18.80 -2.74 11.82
CA SER A 129 -18.74 -3.75 12.87
C SER A 129 -18.26 -3.18 14.20
N PHE A 130 -17.26 -2.28 14.19
CA PHE A 130 -16.86 -1.55 15.39
C PHE A 130 -17.99 -0.68 15.93
N PHE A 131 -18.68 0.07 15.07
CA PHE A 131 -19.79 0.93 15.47
C PHE A 131 -20.93 0.12 16.10
N ILE A 132 -21.34 -0.99 15.49
CA ILE A 132 -22.38 -1.89 16.05
C ILE A 132 -21.91 -2.47 17.39
N ALA A 133 -20.67 -2.93 17.48
CA ALA A 133 -20.13 -3.53 18.69
C ALA A 133 -20.07 -2.52 19.85
N PHE A 134 -19.63 -1.29 19.60
CA PHE A 134 -19.57 -0.21 20.60
C PHE A 134 -20.96 0.32 21.00
N THR A 135 -21.89 0.46 20.06
CA THR A 135 -23.25 0.93 20.38
C THR A 135 -24.04 -0.12 21.17
N SER A 136 -23.90 -1.40 20.82
CA SER A 136 -24.49 -2.51 21.60
C SER A 136 -23.97 -2.54 23.04
N SER A 137 -22.70 -2.14 23.20
CA SER A 137 -22.01 -1.97 24.48
C SER A 137 -22.55 -0.77 25.30
N ALA A 138 -22.84 0.35 24.64
CA ALA A 138 -23.36 1.57 25.27
C ALA A 138 -24.85 1.48 25.68
N TYR A 139 -25.66 0.71 24.95
CA TYR A 139 -27.11 0.61 25.17
C TYR A 139 -27.55 -0.70 25.86
N GLY A 140 -26.67 -1.71 25.98
CA GLY A 140 -27.06 -3.10 26.30
C GLY A 140 -26.62 -3.68 27.66
N GLY A 141 -25.69 -3.08 28.40
CA GLY A 141 -25.26 -3.59 29.71
C GLY A 141 -23.87 -3.15 30.16
N SER A 142 -23.53 -3.45 31.42
CA SER A 142 -22.21 -3.14 31.99
C SER A 142 -21.10 -3.88 31.22
N MET A 143 -20.05 -3.16 30.82
CA MET A 143 -18.82 -3.76 30.25
C MET A 143 -18.11 -4.75 31.20
N ALA A 144 -18.55 -4.86 32.46
CA ALA A 144 -18.08 -5.87 33.41
C ALA A 144 -18.64 -7.28 33.13
N GLU A 145 -19.71 -7.40 32.33
CA GLU A 145 -20.30 -8.70 32.00
C GLU A 145 -19.53 -9.38 30.87
N THR A 146 -19.00 -10.57 31.16
CA THR A 146 -18.27 -11.41 30.20
C THR A 146 -19.07 -11.69 28.93
N SER A 147 -20.39 -11.85 29.03
CA SER A 147 -21.30 -12.07 27.89
C SER A 147 -21.35 -10.88 26.92
N ALA A 148 -21.43 -9.66 27.44
CA ALA A 148 -21.44 -8.43 26.64
C ALA A 148 -20.10 -8.25 25.92
N MET A 149 -18.98 -8.50 26.63
CA MET A 149 -17.64 -8.44 26.04
C MET A 149 -17.44 -9.49 24.94
N MET A 150 -17.91 -10.72 25.15
CA MET A 150 -17.84 -11.78 24.13
C MET A 150 -18.68 -11.45 22.89
N THR A 151 -19.85 -10.83 23.05
CA THR A 151 -20.70 -10.37 21.93
C THR A 151 -20.03 -9.26 21.13
N MET A 152 -19.38 -8.32 21.82
CA MET A 152 -18.60 -7.25 21.17
C MET A 152 -17.46 -7.83 20.34
N ILE A 153 -16.68 -8.74 20.93
CA ILE A 153 -15.55 -9.40 20.26
C ILE A 153 -16.04 -10.21 19.06
N SER A 154 -17.10 -11.01 19.21
CA SER A 154 -17.62 -11.84 18.11
C SER A 154 -18.14 -10.99 16.95
N THR A 155 -18.79 -9.86 17.24
CA THR A 155 -19.27 -8.92 16.22
C THR A 155 -18.12 -8.26 15.46
N ILE A 156 -17.08 -7.82 16.17
CA ILE A 156 -15.87 -7.24 15.55
C ILE A 156 -15.18 -8.29 14.68
N LEU A 157 -14.95 -9.50 15.21
CA LEU A 157 -14.30 -10.59 14.47
C LEU A 157 -15.08 -10.98 13.21
N ALA A 158 -16.41 -11.09 13.30
CA ALA A 158 -17.25 -11.36 12.14
C ALA A 158 -17.11 -10.26 11.06
N GLY A 159 -17.12 -9.00 11.48
CA GLY A 159 -16.89 -7.86 10.58
C GLY A 159 -15.48 -7.82 10.00
N MET A 160 -14.46 -8.18 10.77
CA MET A 160 -13.07 -8.28 10.29
C MET A 160 -12.93 -9.35 9.21
N ILE A 161 -13.52 -10.54 9.43
CA ILE A 161 -13.51 -11.63 8.44
C ILE A 161 -14.22 -11.20 7.17
N LEU A 162 -15.40 -10.57 7.30
CA LEU A 162 -16.16 -10.09 6.14
C LEU A 162 -15.41 -8.99 5.38
N SER A 163 -14.83 -8.02 6.10
CA SER A 163 -13.98 -6.97 5.52
C SER A 163 -12.79 -7.58 4.78
N LEU A 164 -12.12 -8.59 5.36
CA LEU A 164 -10.99 -9.27 4.72
C LEU A 164 -11.42 -9.98 3.42
N LEU A 165 -12.58 -10.64 3.42
CA LEU A 165 -13.13 -11.27 2.22
C LEU A 165 -13.35 -10.24 1.10
N PHE A 166 -14.01 -9.12 1.42
CA PHE A 166 -14.23 -8.05 0.45
C PHE A 166 -12.92 -7.38 0.02
N PHE A 167 -11.92 -7.26 0.91
CA PHE A 167 -10.61 -6.72 0.57
C PHE A 167 -9.93 -7.59 -0.49
N ILE A 168 -9.99 -8.92 -0.36
CA ILE A 168 -9.44 -9.83 -1.36
C ILE A 168 -10.21 -9.72 -2.70
N ILE A 169 -11.54 -9.69 -2.65
CA ILE A 169 -12.39 -9.60 -3.85
C ILE A 169 -12.12 -8.29 -4.61
N PHE A 170 -12.14 -7.15 -3.92
CA PHE A 170 -11.87 -5.85 -4.54
C PHE A 170 -10.41 -5.71 -4.96
N GLY A 171 -9.47 -6.29 -4.22
CA GLY A 171 -8.05 -6.33 -4.57
C GLY A 171 -7.80 -7.06 -5.90
N VAL A 172 -8.52 -8.16 -6.15
CA VAL A 172 -8.50 -8.87 -7.44
C VAL A 172 -8.91 -7.95 -8.58
N PHE A 173 -9.96 -7.15 -8.43
CA PHE A 173 -10.40 -6.22 -9.48
C PHE A 173 -9.50 -4.99 -9.60
N TRP A 174 -8.94 -4.53 -8.49
CA TRP A 174 -8.09 -3.35 -8.42
C TRP A 174 -6.85 -3.49 -9.31
N VAL A 175 -6.21 -4.65 -9.36
CA VAL A 175 -5.00 -4.89 -10.18
C VAL A 175 -5.23 -4.57 -11.65
N ILE A 176 -6.29 -5.10 -12.26
CA ILE A 176 -6.63 -4.80 -13.66
C ILE A 176 -7.17 -3.37 -13.79
N GLY A 177 -7.95 -2.90 -12.82
CA GLY A 177 -8.48 -1.53 -12.80
C GLY A 177 -7.37 -0.48 -12.88
N ILE A 178 -6.31 -0.60 -12.08
CA ILE A 178 -5.19 0.37 -12.09
C ILE A 178 -4.42 0.35 -13.40
N VAL A 179 -4.23 -0.83 -14.03
CA VAL A 179 -3.54 -0.93 -15.32
C VAL A 179 -4.37 -0.25 -16.41
N ARG A 180 -5.69 -0.46 -16.41
CA ARG A 180 -6.59 0.20 -17.36
C ARG A 180 -6.62 1.71 -17.15
N PHE A 181 -6.65 2.18 -15.91
CA PHE A 181 -6.49 3.60 -15.62
C PHE A 181 -5.17 4.15 -16.17
N ALA A 182 -4.05 3.47 -15.91
CA ALA A 182 -2.74 3.90 -16.40
C ALA A 182 -2.72 4.00 -17.93
N ARG A 183 -3.22 2.97 -18.63
CA ARG A 183 -3.19 2.90 -20.10
C ARG A 183 -4.16 3.83 -20.80
N THR A 184 -5.20 4.30 -20.12
CA THR A 184 -6.25 5.16 -20.71
C THR A 184 -6.22 6.60 -20.19
N GLY A 185 -5.53 6.85 -19.08
CA GLY A 185 -5.50 8.15 -18.38
C GLY A 185 -6.80 8.54 -17.65
N SER A 186 -7.84 7.69 -17.70
CA SER A 186 -9.16 7.96 -17.15
C SER A 186 -9.44 7.17 -15.87
N ILE A 187 -9.78 7.87 -14.77
CA ILE A 187 -10.15 7.24 -13.49
C ILE A 187 -11.33 6.29 -13.67
N GLY A 188 -12.31 6.69 -14.49
CA GLY A 188 -13.51 5.90 -14.73
C GLY A 188 -13.18 4.48 -15.16
N GLN A 189 -12.18 4.32 -16.05
CA GLN A 189 -11.75 3.04 -16.62
C GLN A 189 -11.27 2.03 -15.56
N ALA A 190 -10.80 2.52 -14.40
CA ALA A 190 -10.48 1.64 -13.29
C ALA A 190 -11.70 0.91 -12.74
N PHE A 191 -12.92 1.41 -12.94
CA PHE A 191 -14.16 0.87 -12.37
C PHE A 191 -15.12 0.26 -13.42
N TYR A 192 -14.70 0.13 -14.68
CA TYR A 192 -15.51 -0.55 -15.71
C TYR A 192 -15.46 -2.06 -15.48
N PHE A 193 -16.19 -2.54 -14.47
CA PHE A 193 -16.16 -3.93 -14.03
C PHE A 193 -16.46 -4.93 -15.14
N ARG A 194 -17.36 -4.59 -16.09
CA ARG A 194 -17.65 -5.46 -17.23
C ARG A 194 -16.39 -5.77 -18.05
N ASP A 195 -15.63 -4.75 -18.37
CA ASP A 195 -14.43 -4.88 -19.18
C ASP A 195 -13.29 -5.49 -18.35
N ILE A 196 -13.18 -5.15 -17.05
CA ILE A 196 -12.22 -5.79 -16.13
C ILE A 196 -12.47 -7.30 -16.07
N LEU A 197 -13.73 -7.71 -15.92
CA LEU A 197 -14.15 -9.12 -15.95
C LEU A 197 -13.84 -9.75 -17.31
N GLY A 198 -14.01 -9.00 -18.41
CA GLY A 198 -13.62 -9.41 -19.76
C GLY A 198 -12.12 -9.70 -19.87
N THR A 199 -11.27 -8.78 -19.40
CA THR A 199 -9.82 -8.95 -19.38
C THR A 199 -9.40 -10.15 -18.52
N ILE A 200 -9.97 -10.30 -17.31
CA ILE A 200 -9.69 -11.47 -16.45
C ILE A 200 -10.16 -12.76 -17.12
N GLY A 201 -11.32 -12.73 -17.80
CA GLY A 201 -11.84 -13.85 -18.56
C GLY A 201 -10.93 -14.27 -19.72
N GLN A 202 -10.34 -13.32 -20.44
CA GLN A 202 -9.37 -13.56 -21.52
C GLN A 202 -8.07 -14.17 -21.00
N ILE A 203 -7.55 -13.71 -19.85
CA ILE A 203 -6.39 -14.32 -19.17
C ILE A 203 -6.73 -15.74 -18.68
N GLY A 204 -7.99 -15.94 -18.28
CA GLY A 204 -8.48 -17.08 -17.55
C GLY A 204 -8.40 -16.84 -16.04
N TRP A 205 -9.52 -17.06 -15.34
CA TRP A 205 -9.62 -16.85 -13.88
C TRP A 205 -8.60 -17.64 -13.08
N LEU A 206 -8.45 -18.93 -13.37
CA LEU A 206 -7.52 -19.78 -12.62
C LEU A 206 -6.05 -19.32 -12.83
N PRO A 207 -5.56 -19.11 -14.07
CA PRO A 207 -4.25 -18.50 -14.28
C PRO A 207 -4.08 -17.15 -13.58
N TYR A 208 -5.06 -16.26 -13.72
CA TYR A 208 -5.02 -14.93 -13.12
C TYR A 208 -4.88 -14.99 -11.59
N ILE A 209 -5.77 -15.71 -10.90
CA ILE A 209 -5.73 -15.86 -9.44
C ILE A 209 -4.43 -16.55 -9.00
N ALA A 210 -3.96 -17.57 -9.73
CA ALA A 210 -2.71 -18.24 -9.43
C ALA A 210 -1.50 -17.27 -9.50
N SER A 211 -1.45 -16.34 -10.47
CA SER A 211 -0.40 -15.32 -10.51
C SER A 211 -0.43 -14.36 -9.34
N LEU A 212 -1.62 -13.92 -8.93
CA LEU A 212 -1.76 -13.05 -7.76
C LEU A 212 -1.34 -13.78 -6.47
N VAL A 213 -1.69 -15.05 -6.33
CA VAL A 213 -1.26 -15.88 -5.18
C VAL A 213 0.27 -16.04 -5.17
N ILE A 214 0.89 -16.32 -6.33
CA ILE A 214 2.35 -16.41 -6.44
C ILE A 214 3.01 -15.09 -6.03
N LEU A 215 2.51 -13.96 -6.53
CA LEU A 215 3.01 -12.64 -6.15
C LEU A 215 2.87 -12.39 -4.65
N VAL A 216 1.71 -12.69 -4.07
CA VAL A 216 1.46 -12.56 -2.63
C VAL A 216 2.45 -13.42 -1.82
N ILE A 217 2.71 -14.67 -2.23
CA ILE A 217 3.70 -15.54 -1.58
C ILE A 217 5.09 -14.92 -1.62
N ILE A 218 5.52 -14.35 -2.77
CA ILE A 218 6.82 -13.68 -2.90
C ILE A 218 6.92 -12.48 -1.94
N ILE A 219 5.88 -11.64 -1.89
CA ILE A 219 5.86 -10.45 -1.03
C ILE A 219 5.82 -10.83 0.45
N ILE A 220 5.05 -11.87 0.83
CA ILE A 220 5.04 -12.40 2.19
C ILE A 220 6.41 -12.96 2.55
N ALA A 221 7.05 -13.76 1.68
CA ALA A 221 8.37 -14.32 1.93
C ALA A 221 9.42 -13.23 2.14
N TYR A 222 9.42 -12.19 1.30
CA TYR A 222 10.27 -11.01 1.48
C TYR A 222 10.01 -10.31 2.82
N SER A 223 8.74 -10.05 3.15
CA SER A 223 8.36 -9.34 4.38
C SER A 223 8.73 -10.13 5.63
N LEU A 224 8.52 -11.46 5.61
CA LEU A 224 8.92 -12.36 6.69
C LEU A 224 10.44 -12.40 6.85
N ALA A 225 11.20 -12.50 5.75
CA ALA A 225 12.66 -12.50 5.80
C ALA A 225 13.21 -11.21 6.43
N MET A 226 12.68 -10.05 6.02
CA MET A 226 13.06 -8.75 6.59
C MET A 226 12.68 -8.63 8.07
N SER A 227 11.49 -9.10 8.45
CA SER A 227 11.04 -9.11 9.85
C SER A 227 11.89 -10.01 10.74
N ILE A 228 12.25 -11.20 10.26
CA ILE A 228 13.13 -12.13 10.99
C ILE A 228 14.51 -11.49 11.17
N LEU A 229 15.08 -10.92 10.10
CA LEU A 229 16.37 -10.25 10.16
C LEU A 229 16.36 -9.09 11.18
N GLN A 230 15.33 -8.24 11.15
CA GLN A 230 15.19 -7.15 12.13
C GLN A 230 15.07 -7.66 13.57
N THR A 231 14.32 -8.75 13.79
CA THR A 231 14.15 -9.35 15.12
C THR A 231 15.48 -9.90 15.63
N ILE A 232 16.25 -10.62 14.81
CA ILE A 232 17.56 -11.16 15.18
C ILE A 232 18.52 -10.03 15.55
N LEU A 233 18.57 -8.97 14.74
CA LEU A 233 19.45 -7.83 15.01
C LEU A 233 19.04 -7.05 16.28
N SER A 234 17.75 -7.06 16.66
CA SER A 234 17.26 -6.40 17.88
C SER A 234 17.69 -7.07 19.17
N ILE A 235 18.09 -8.35 19.13
CA ILE A 235 18.61 -9.09 20.28
C ILE A 235 20.04 -8.64 20.58
N LEU A 236 20.79 -8.21 19.55
CA LEU A 236 22.13 -7.69 19.73
C LEU A 236 22.04 -6.29 20.37
N PRO A 237 22.86 -5.98 21.40
CA PRO A 237 22.88 -4.66 22.05
C PRO A 237 23.40 -3.53 21.12
N ILE A 238 24.33 -2.70 21.57
CA ILE A 238 24.88 -1.55 20.82
C ILE A 238 25.27 -1.89 19.37
N ILE A 239 25.82 -3.09 19.13
CA ILE A 239 26.17 -3.58 17.78
C ILE A 239 24.93 -3.78 16.91
N GLY A 240 23.83 -4.30 17.48
CA GLY A 240 22.56 -4.51 16.80
C GLY A 240 21.98 -3.20 16.26
N VAL A 241 22.09 -2.11 17.02
CA VAL A 241 21.61 -0.78 16.59
C VAL A 241 22.30 -0.33 15.30
N ILE A 242 23.62 -0.52 15.18
CA ILE A 242 24.37 -0.14 13.98
C ILE A 242 23.91 -0.98 12.77
N PHE A 243 23.72 -2.29 12.95
CA PHE A 243 23.24 -3.17 11.89
C PHE A 243 21.79 -2.89 11.49
N ILE A 244 20.93 -2.49 12.43
CA ILE A 244 19.56 -2.06 12.15
C ILE A 244 19.57 -0.77 11.32
N LEU A 245 20.42 0.20 11.65
CA LEU A 245 20.56 1.41 10.85
C LEU A 245 21.04 1.09 9.43
N LEU A 246 22.01 0.18 9.28
CA LEU A 246 22.44 -0.30 7.96
C LEU A 246 21.31 -1.01 7.21
N LEU A 247 20.51 -1.82 7.91
CA LEU A 247 19.36 -2.51 7.33
C LEU A 247 18.31 -1.52 6.81
N TYR A 248 18.04 -0.43 7.52
CA TYR A 248 17.15 0.62 7.04
C TYR A 248 17.68 1.33 5.80
N LEU A 249 19.00 1.54 5.68
CA LEU A 249 19.61 2.08 4.45
C LEU A 249 19.45 1.11 3.28
N VAL A 250 19.57 -0.19 3.50
CA VAL A 250 19.30 -1.20 2.47
C VAL A 250 17.82 -1.22 2.09
N GLN A 251 16.93 -1.16 3.09
CA GLN A 251 15.48 -1.15 2.88
C GLN A 251 15.02 0.08 2.08
N LEU A 252 15.73 1.20 2.21
CA LEU A 252 15.49 2.38 1.42
C LEU A 252 15.66 2.13 -0.09
N ILE A 253 16.65 1.32 -0.47
CA ILE A 253 16.90 0.93 -1.86
C ILE A 253 15.92 -0.16 -2.31
N LEU A 254 15.59 -1.09 -1.42
CA LEU A 254 14.67 -2.21 -1.72
C LEU A 254 13.21 -1.78 -1.84
N THR A 255 12.79 -0.70 -1.19
CA THR A 255 11.40 -0.20 -1.26
C THR A 255 10.96 0.11 -2.70
N PRO A 256 11.66 0.96 -3.47
CA PRO A 256 11.33 1.18 -4.88
C PRO A 256 11.53 -0.07 -5.73
N PHE A 257 12.46 -0.97 -5.36
CA PHE A 257 12.65 -2.23 -6.06
C PHE A 257 11.39 -3.10 -6.00
N VAL A 258 10.88 -3.35 -4.79
CA VAL A 258 9.68 -4.18 -4.59
C VAL A 258 8.47 -3.55 -5.27
N ALA A 259 8.30 -2.23 -5.18
CA ALA A 259 7.18 -1.55 -5.81
C ALA A 259 7.21 -1.64 -7.34
N ILE A 260 8.34 -1.35 -7.98
CA ILE A 260 8.49 -1.45 -9.44
C ILE A 260 8.27 -2.90 -9.89
N PHE A 261 8.84 -3.88 -9.17
CA PHE A 261 8.63 -5.30 -9.43
C PHE A 261 7.14 -5.65 -9.44
N VAL A 262 6.39 -5.22 -8.41
CA VAL A 262 4.94 -5.47 -8.29
C VAL A 262 4.15 -4.82 -9.43
N PHE A 263 4.42 -3.54 -9.72
CA PHE A 263 3.68 -2.81 -10.76
C PHE A 263 4.01 -3.36 -12.16
N ARG A 264 5.28 -3.71 -12.42
CA ARG A 264 5.65 -4.39 -13.67
C ARG A 264 4.94 -5.74 -13.79
N TYR A 265 4.89 -6.52 -12.71
CA TYR A 265 4.18 -7.80 -12.67
C TYR A 265 2.69 -7.64 -13.02
N PHE A 266 2.03 -6.60 -12.47
CA PHE A 266 0.64 -6.28 -12.82
C PHE A 266 0.45 -5.93 -14.30
N SER A 267 1.36 -5.13 -14.87
CA SER A 267 1.32 -4.84 -16.32
C SER A 267 1.41 -6.13 -17.14
N LEU A 268 2.35 -7.02 -16.80
CA LEU A 268 2.54 -8.26 -17.55
C LEU A 268 1.36 -9.24 -17.41
N ILE A 269 0.72 -9.31 -16.24
CA ILE A 269 -0.54 -10.06 -16.10
C ILE A 269 -1.59 -9.50 -17.05
N TYR A 270 -1.76 -8.18 -17.08
CA TYR A 270 -2.71 -7.53 -17.99
C TYR A 270 -2.36 -7.82 -19.46
N ASP A 271 -1.09 -7.74 -19.85
CA ASP A 271 -0.62 -8.00 -21.22
C ASP A 271 -0.84 -9.44 -21.67
N SER A 272 -0.89 -10.39 -20.73
CA SER A 272 -1.19 -11.79 -21.06
C SER A 272 -2.59 -11.98 -21.65
N SER A 273 -3.51 -11.02 -21.44
CA SER A 273 -4.84 -11.01 -22.08
C SER A 273 -4.79 -10.78 -23.58
N ALA A 274 -3.73 -10.10 -24.08
CA ALA A 274 -3.57 -9.76 -25.49
C ALA A 274 -2.85 -10.85 -26.31
N THR A 275 -2.33 -11.88 -25.63
CA THR A 275 -1.57 -12.98 -26.25
C THR A 275 -2.38 -14.28 -26.44
N VAL A 276 -3.71 -14.22 -26.30
CA VAL A 276 -4.63 -15.35 -26.50
C VAL A 276 -5.41 -15.20 -27.79
#